data_AF-A0A533T5K2-F1
#
_entry.id   AF-A0A533T5K2-F1
#
_cell.length_a   1.000
_cell.length_b   1.000
_cell.length_c   1.000
_cell.angle_alpha   90.00
_cell.angle_beta   90.00
_cell.angle_gamma   90.00
#
_symmetry.space_group_name_H-M   'P 1'
#
loop_
_entity.id
_entity.type
_entity.pdbx_description
1 polymer ?
#
loop_
_entity_poly.entity_id
_entity_poly.type
_entity_poly.pdbx_seq_one_letter_code
_entity_poly.pdbx_strand_id
1 'polypeptide(L)' 'MFGQMDIILIGGAVLLLFGPSKLPELMRGMGKGLKEFKKAQSDIEAEINKVIDAPEVKTTKSEKES' A
#
# COMPACT_ATOMS: atom_id res chain seq x y z
N MET A 1 7.82 -11.11 -33.83
CA MET A 1 6.44 -10.73 -34.17
C MET A 1 5.37 -11.58 -33.46
N PHE A 2 5.73 -12.53 -32.56
CA PHE A 2 4.77 -13.47 -31.94
C PHE A 2 4.25 -13.04 -30.55
N GLY A 3 5.04 -12.33 -29.73
CA GLY A 3 4.63 -12.05 -28.34
C GLY A 3 3.40 -11.14 -28.16
N GLN A 4 3.13 -10.22 -29.09
CA GLN A 4 1.98 -9.31 -28.95
C GLN A 4 0.64 -10.00 -29.25
N MET A 5 0.63 -10.98 -30.16
CA MET A 5 -0.59 -11.74 -30.48
C MET A 5 -0.92 -12.77 -29.40
N ASP A 6 0.08 -13.39 -28.79
CA ASP A 6 -0.13 -14.35 -27.69
C ASP A 6 -0.79 -13.67 -26.48
N ILE A 7 -0.34 -12.46 -26.13
CA ILE A 7 -0.94 -11.67 -25.04
C ILE A 7 -2.40 -11.29 -25.35
N ILE A 8 -2.70 -10.93 -26.60
CA ILE A 8 -4.08 -10.58 -27.01
C ILE A 8 -4.98 -11.82 -26.96
N LEU A 9 -4.49 -12.99 -27.37
CA LEU A 9 -5.25 -14.24 -27.35
C LEU A 9 -5.59 -14.65 -25.92
N ILE A 10 -4.60 -14.63 -25.02
CA ILE A 10 -4.79 -14.94 -23.59
C ILE A 10 -5.71 -13.91 -22.94
N GLY A 11 -5.50 -12.62 -23.22
CA GLY A 11 -6.36 -11.53 -22.77
C GLY A 11 -7.80 -11.74 -23.24
N GLY A 12 -8.00 -12.09 -24.50
CA GLY A 12 -9.30 -12.41 -25.09
C GLY A 12 -9.99 -13.60 -24.41
N ALA A 13 -9.26 -14.69 -24.15
CA ALA A 13 -9.78 -15.85 -23.45
C ALA A 13 -10.23 -15.52 -22.01
N VAL A 14 -9.42 -14.75 -21.27
CA VAL A 14 -9.76 -14.26 -19.93
C VAL A 14 -10.98 -13.33 -19.98
N LEU A 15 -11.05 -12.43 -20.96
CA LEU A 15 -12.20 -11.54 -21.15
C LEU A 15 -13.47 -12.31 -21.53
N LEU A 16 -13.37 -13.46 -22.18
CA LEU A 16 -14.54 -14.31 -22.50
C LEU A 16 -15.07 -15.02 -21.25
N LEU A 17 -14.17 -15.47 -20.36
CA LEU A 17 -14.54 -16.14 -19.10
C LEU A 17 -15.09 -15.17 -18.06
N PHE A 18 -14.43 -14.02 -17.89
CA PHE A 18 -14.76 -13.05 -16.83
C PHE A 18 -15.58 -11.87 -17.33
N GLY A 19 -15.59 -11.58 -18.63
CA GLY A 19 -16.24 -10.43 -19.22
C GLY A 19 -15.36 -9.17 -19.23
N PRO A 20 -15.54 -8.28 -20.22
CA PRO A 20 -14.73 -7.05 -20.35
C PRO A 20 -14.96 -6.03 -19.24
N SER A 21 -16.08 -6.11 -18.52
CA SER A 21 -16.39 -5.21 -17.42
C SER A 21 -15.73 -5.64 -16.10
N LYS A 22 -15.44 -6.93 -15.91
CA LYS A 22 -14.90 -7.44 -14.63
C LYS A 22 -13.43 -7.12 -14.42
N LEU A 23 -12.62 -7.18 -15.48
CA LEU A 23 -11.21 -6.85 -15.42
C LEU A 23 -10.96 -5.39 -14.95
N PRO A 24 -11.59 -4.33 -15.51
CA PRO A 24 -11.44 -2.97 -15.01
C PRO A 24 -12.11 -2.74 -13.64
N GLU A 25 -13.21 -3.43 -13.33
CA GLU A 25 -13.87 -3.37 -12.01
C GLU A 25 -12.94 -3.90 -10.91
N LEU A 26 -12.33 -5.06 -11.12
CA LEU A 26 -11.32 -5.67 -10.23
C LEU A 26 -10.09 -4.77 -10.09
N MET A 27 -9.55 -4.24 -11.19
CA MET A 27 -8.40 -3.33 -11.16
C MET A 27 -8.71 -2.05 -10.38
N ARG A 28 -9.91 -1.48 -10.52
CA ARG A 28 -10.31 -0.29 -9.75
C ARG A 28 -10.42 -0.59 -8.26
N GLY A 29 -10.99 -1.74 -7.89
CA GLY A 29 -11.07 -2.18 -6.49
C GLY A 29 -9.69 -2.41 -5.88
N MET A 30 -8.86 -3.20 -6.56
CA MET A 30 -7.49 -3.51 -6.14
C MET A 30 -6.60 -2.26 -6.08
N GLY A 31 -6.71 -1.37 -7.06
CA GLY A 31 -5.94 -0.13 -7.12
C GLY A 31 -6.28 0.82 -5.96
N LYS A 32 -7.55 0.91 -5.57
CA LYS A 32 -7.95 1.66 -4.37
C LYS A 32 -7.38 1.02 -3.11
N GLY A 33 -7.52 -0.31 -2.96
CA GLY A 33 -6.97 -1.03 -1.81
C GLY A 33 -5.46 -0.86 -1.66
N LEU A 34 -4.71 -0.99 -2.75
CA LEU A 34 -3.26 -0.79 -2.76
C LEU A 34 -2.85 0.66 -2.45
N LYS A 35 -3.65 1.64 -2.91
CA LYS A 35 -3.43 3.06 -2.61
C LYS A 35 -3.64 3.37 -1.13
N GLU A 36 -4.74 2.92 -0.54
CA GLU A 36 -5.02 3.11 0.88
C GLU A 36 -3.98 2.37 1.75
N PHE A 37 -3.58 1.16 1.34
CA PHE A 37 -2.53 0.40 2.02
C PHE A 37 -1.19 1.15 2.04
N LYS A 38 -0.75 1.68 0.88
CA LYS A 38 0.48 2.50 0.79
C LYS A 38 0.39 3.75 1.65
N LYS A 39 -0.76 4.42 1.66
CA LYS A 39 -0.96 5.61 2.48
C LYS A 39 -0.83 5.30 3.96
N ALA A 40 -1.51 4.25 4.43
CA ALA A 40 -1.42 3.80 5.83
C ALA A 40 0.02 3.41 6.21
N GLN A 41 0.73 2.71 5.32
CA GLN A 41 2.15 2.40 5.53
C GLN A 41 3.00 3.67 5.70
N SER A 42 2.85 4.65 4.80
CA SER A 42 3.59 5.91 4.88
C SER A 42 3.27 6.74 6.13
N ASP A 43 2.01 6.76 6.55
CA ASP A 43 1.59 7.47 7.75
C ASP A 43 2.23 6.84 9.01
N ILE A 44 2.29 5.50 9.08
CA ILE A 44 2.97 4.76 10.16
C ILE A 44 4.48 5.04 10.15
N GLU A 45 5.11 4.99 8.98
CA GLU A 45 6.55 5.30 8.85
C GLU A 45 6.85 6.74 9.30
N ALA A 46 6.00 7.71 8.96
CA ALA A 46 6.16 9.10 9.39
C ALA A 46 5.99 9.26 10.92
N GLU A 47 5.04 8.55 11.53
CA GLU A 47 4.83 8.57 12.97
C GLU A 47 6.00 7.94 13.74
N ILE A 48 6.50 6.80 13.27
CA ILE A 48 7.68 6.14 13.84
C ILE A 48 8.90 7.07 13.77
N ASN A 49 9.17 7.68 12.61
CA ASN A 49 10.29 8.61 12.47
C ASN A 49 10.15 9.82 13.40
N LYS A 50 8.94 10.35 13.58
CA LYS A 50 8.68 11.46 14.50
C LYS A 50 8.91 11.10 15.97
N VAL A 51 8.68 9.84 16.35
CA VAL A 51 8.97 9.34 17.71
C VAL A 51 10.46 9.08 17.92
N ILE A 52 11.18 8.66 16.88
CA ILE A 52 12.63 8.40 16.93
C ILE A 52 13.46 9.69 16.90
N ASP A 53 13.01 10.72 16.16
CA ASP A 53 13.69 12.03 16.07
C ASP A 53 13.28 13.01 17.20
N ALA A 54 12.36 12.63 18.09
CA ALA A 54 12.10 13.41 19.29
C ALA A 54 13.27 13.23 20.27
N PRO A 55 14.08 14.27 20.55
CA PRO A 55 15.15 14.14 21.54
C PRO A 55 14.52 13.82 22.89
N GLU A 56 15.08 12.84 23.58
CA GLU A 56 14.77 12.52 24.97
C GLU A 56 14.78 13.81 25.82
N VAL A 57 13.61 14.40 26.08
CA VAL A 57 13.45 15.45 27.09
C VAL A 57 13.10 14.78 28.41
N LYS A 58 14.17 14.41 29.12
CA LYS A 58 14.35 14.59 30.57
C LYS A 58 13.07 14.63 31.42
N THR A 59 12.72 13.53 32.08
CA THR A 59 12.08 13.58 33.41
C THR A 59 12.45 12.33 34.21
N THR A 60 13.62 12.32 34.85
CA THR A 60 13.82 11.70 36.18
C THR A 60 15.09 12.29 36.81
N LYS A 61 15.02 13.53 37.29
CA LYS A 61 15.91 14.01 38.36
C LYS A 61 15.21 15.14 39.12
N SER A 62 14.47 14.78 40.17
CA SER A 62 14.63 15.37 41.50
C SER A 62 13.63 14.77 42.49
N GLU A 63 14.18 14.36 43.64
CA GLU A 63 13.55 14.35 44.96
C GLU A 63 12.54 13.23 45.30
N LYS A 64 13.01 12.22 46.05
CA LYS A 64 12.57 12.03 47.44
C LYS A 64 13.50 11.09 48.21
N GLU A 65 13.86 11.59 49.39
CA GLU A 65 14.21 10.89 50.64
C GLU A 65 15.65 10.39 50.87
N SER A 66 16.26 11.12 51.83
CA SER A 66 17.22 10.71 52.87
C SER A 66 18.72 10.84 52.58
#